data_AF-A0A381KKL2-F1
#
_entry.id   AF-A0A381KKL2-F1
#
_cell.length_a   1.000
_cell.length_b   1.000
_cell.length_c   1.000
_cell.angle_alpha   90.00
_cell.angle_beta   90.00
_cell.angle_gamma   90.00
#
_symmetry.space_group_name_H-M   'P 1'
#
loop_
_entity.id
_entity.type
_entity.pdbx_description
1 polymer ?
#
loop_
_entity_poly.entity_id
_entity_poly.type
_entity_poly.pdbx_seq_one_letter_code
_entity_poly.pdbx_strand_id
1 'polypeptide(L)' 'MKVSLLFGKSIAVTRSRNQNSVLVEKIMDLGGNPIEIPTIKVEKIQNNINLENEIKNINKYNYLILTSKNAVEIFFEKDI' A
#
# COMPACT_ATOMS: atom_id res chain seq x y z
N MET A 1 -14.33 17.11 30.23
CA MET A 1 -13.77 17.22 28.87
C MET A 1 -12.90 16.00 28.61
N LYS A 2 -13.14 15.25 27.53
CA LYS A 2 -12.26 14.15 27.15
C LYS A 2 -11.16 14.75 26.28
N VAL A 3 -9.91 14.69 26.73
CA VAL A 3 -8.77 15.16 25.94
C VAL A 3 -8.62 14.19 24.76
N SER A 4 -8.49 14.74 23.56
CA SER A 4 -8.26 13.94 22.36
C SER A 4 -6.89 13.26 22.45
N LEU A 5 -6.82 11.97 22.11
CA LEU A 5 -5.66 11.11 22.43
C LEU A 5 -4.33 11.65 21.86
N LEU A 6 -4.37 12.32 20.72
CA LEU A 6 -3.19 12.83 20.01
C LEU A 6 -3.10 14.36 20.03
N PHE A 7 -3.89 15.05 20.87
CA PHE A 7 -3.93 16.51 20.88
C PHE A 7 -2.53 17.14 21.01
N GLY A 8 -2.18 17.97 20.03
CA GLY A 8 -0.90 18.69 19.99
C GLY A 8 0.33 17.82 19.68
N LYS A 9 0.17 16.54 19.32
CA LYS A 9 1.28 15.67 18.90
C LYS A 9 1.51 15.76 17.40
N SER A 10 2.75 16.00 16.99
CA SER A 10 3.18 15.85 15.60
C SER A 10 3.65 14.41 15.36
N ILE A 11 3.14 13.75 14.33
CA ILE A 11 3.41 12.34 14.04
C ILE A 11 3.93 12.20 12.62
N ALA A 12 5.15 11.69 12.46
CA ALA A 12 5.71 11.36 11.16
C ALA A 12 5.05 10.10 10.59
N VAL A 13 4.52 10.20 9.38
CA VAL A 13 3.87 9.10 8.65
C VAL A 13 4.76 8.71 7.47
N THR A 14 5.46 7.58 7.56
CA THR A 14 6.48 7.16 6.59
C THR A 14 5.99 6.20 5.49
N ARG A 15 4.71 5.83 5.55
CA ARG A 15 4.06 4.90 4.62
C ARG A 15 3.90 5.52 3.23
N SER A 16 3.73 4.68 2.21
CA SER A 16 3.58 5.11 0.82
C SER A 16 2.28 5.92 0.60
N ARG A 17 2.33 6.92 -0.29
CA ARG A 17 1.23 7.89 -0.49
C ARG A 17 -0.14 7.26 -0.76
N ASN A 18 -0.20 6.21 -1.58
CA ASN A 18 -1.46 5.51 -1.94
C ASN A 18 -2.15 4.84 -0.74
N GLN A 19 -1.48 4.82 0.39
CA GLN A 19 -1.85 4.10 1.57
C GLN A 19 -2.00 5.04 2.81
N ASN A 20 -1.85 6.35 2.62
CA ASN A 20 -1.72 7.31 3.72
C ASN A 20 -3.02 7.98 4.16
N SER A 21 -3.99 8.19 3.27
CA SER A 21 -5.17 9.03 3.57
C SER A 21 -5.90 8.58 4.84
N VAL A 22 -6.19 7.29 4.96
CA VAL A 22 -6.93 6.75 6.12
C VAL A 22 -6.16 6.89 7.44
N LEU A 23 -4.83 6.76 7.42
CA LEU A 23 -4.03 6.88 8.65
C LEU A 23 -3.89 8.35 9.07
N VAL A 24 -3.66 9.21 8.08
CA VAL A 24 -3.58 10.67 8.25
C VAL A 24 -4.90 11.21 8.81
N GLU A 25 -6.04 10.81 8.21
CA GLU A 25 -7.40 11.15 8.71
C GLU A 25 -7.58 10.73 10.17
N LYS A 26 -7.28 9.47 10.51
CA LYS A 26 -7.40 9.00 11.89
C LYS A 26 -6.52 9.76 12.88
N ILE A 27 -5.34 10.21 12.46
CA ILE A 27 -4.47 11.03 13.32
C ILE A 27 -5.11 12.40 13.55
N MET A 28 -5.66 13.02 12.50
CA MET A 28 -6.36 14.31 12.59
C MET A 28 -7.63 14.21 13.44
N ASP A 29 -8.43 13.15 13.27
CA ASP A 29 -9.65 12.88 14.05
C ASP A 29 -9.35 12.73 15.55
N LEU A 30 -8.14 12.27 15.88
CA LEU A 30 -7.64 12.18 17.25
C LEU A 30 -6.91 13.45 17.71
N GLY A 31 -6.99 14.55 16.96
CA GLY A 31 -6.41 15.87 17.29
C GLY A 31 -4.90 15.98 17.12
N GLY A 32 -4.28 14.99 16.46
CA GLY A 32 -2.86 15.00 16.11
C GLY A 32 -2.58 15.74 14.82
N ASN A 33 -1.30 16.02 14.59
CA ASN A 33 -0.80 16.72 13.41
C ASN A 33 0.09 15.76 12.60
N PRO A 34 -0.45 15.07 11.58
CA PRO A 34 0.33 14.13 10.78
C PRO A 34 1.28 14.87 9.82
N ILE A 35 2.51 14.39 9.71
CA ILE A 35 3.53 14.88 8.76
C ILE A 35 3.87 13.72 7.82
N GLU A 36 3.42 13.79 6.58
CA GLU A 36 3.67 12.75 5.58
C GLU A 36 5.11 12.82 5.04
N ILE A 37 5.88 11.75 5.25
CA ILE A 37 7.26 11.60 4.80
C ILE A 37 7.42 10.22 4.14
N PRO A 38 6.81 9.98 2.97
CA PRO A 38 6.86 8.67 2.31
C PRO A 38 8.32 8.30 1.98
N THR A 39 8.84 7.23 2.57
CA THR A 39 10.23 6.77 2.38
C THR A 39 10.37 5.61 1.39
N ILE A 40 9.25 4.98 1.02
CA ILE A 40 9.21 3.81 0.14
C ILE A 40 8.19 4.05 -0.96
N LYS A 41 8.57 3.75 -2.20
CA LYS A 41 7.68 3.67 -3.37
C LYS A 41 7.71 2.25 -3.91
N VAL A 42 6.54 1.70 -4.17
CA VAL A 42 6.40 0.40 -4.86
C VAL A 42 6.05 0.70 -6.30
N GLU A 43 6.83 0.17 -7.23
CA GLU A 43 6.63 0.30 -8.66
C GLU A 43 6.55 -1.08 -9.30
N LYS A 44 5.74 -1.19 -10.35
CA LYS A 44 5.68 -2.39 -11.19
C LYS A 44 7.01 -2.54 -11.93
N ILE A 45 7.50 -3.77 -12.01
CA ILE A 45 8.61 -4.10 -12.90
C ILE A 45 8.08 -4.05 -14.34
N GLN A 46 8.58 -3.10 -15.12
CA GLN A 46 8.19 -2.93 -16.52
C GLN A 46 8.67 -4.12 -17.36
N ASN A 47 7.84 -4.57 -18.30
CA ASN A 47 8.13 -5.71 -19.20
C ASN A 47 8.59 -6.95 -18.43
N ASN A 48 7.86 -7.34 -17.38
CA ASN A 48 8.19 -8.52 -16.59
C ASN A 48 7.74 -9.79 -17.32
N ILE A 49 8.43 -10.09 -18.43
CA ILE A 49 8.12 -11.20 -19.35
C ILE A 49 8.03 -12.54 -18.61
N ASN A 50 8.87 -12.74 -17.59
CA ASN A 50 8.83 -13.96 -16.77
C ASN A 50 7.49 -14.08 -16.03
N LEU A 51 7.05 -13.00 -15.36
CA LEU A 51 5.76 -12.99 -14.67
C LEU A 51 4.59 -13.17 -15.65
N GLU A 52 4.61 -12.49 -16.80
CA GLU A 52 3.59 -12.63 -17.86
C GLU A 52 3.49 -14.08 -18.37
N ASN A 53 4.64 -14.72 -18.60
CA ASN A 53 4.68 -16.10 -19.04
C ASN A 53 4.17 -17.07 -17.97
N GLU A 54 4.51 -16.87 -16.70
CA GLU A 54 4.00 -17.71 -15.62
C GLU A 54 2.49 -17.53 -15.42
N ILE A 55 1.97 -16.31 -15.60
CA ILE A 55 0.52 -16.05 -15.55
C ILE A 55 -0.20 -16.75 -16.69
N LYS A 56 0.34 -16.73 -17.92
CA LYS A 56 -0.21 -17.50 -19.05
C LYS A 56 -0.23 -19.01 -18.78
N ASN A 57 0.72 -19.50 -17.98
CA ASN A 57 0.84 -20.90 -17.59
C ASN A 57 0.26 -21.20 -16.21
N ILE A 58 -0.57 -20.31 -15.64
CA ILE A 58 -1.01 -20.43 -14.24
C ILE A 58 -1.80 -21.71 -13.96
N ASN A 59 -2.42 -22.29 -14.98
CA ASN A 59 -3.13 -23.56 -14.92
C ASN A 59 -2.23 -24.76 -14.56
N LYS A 60 -0.91 -24.63 -14.62
CA LYS A 60 0.05 -25.64 -14.15
C LYS A 60 0.18 -25.73 -12.63
N TYR A 61 -0.30 -24.71 -11.91
CA TYR A 61 -0.21 -24.63 -10.46
C TYR A 61 -1.54 -24.96 -9.80
N ASN A 62 -1.50 -25.64 -8.64
CA ASN A 62 -2.70 -25.90 -7.85
C ASN A 62 -3.07 -24.74 -6.91
N TYR A 63 -2.11 -23.87 -6.61
CA TYR A 63 -2.26 -22.78 -5.64
C TYR A 63 -1.63 -21.50 -6.17
N LEU A 64 -2.30 -20.38 -5.90
CA LEU A 64 -1.79 -19.02 -6.07
C LEU A 64 -1.71 -18.37 -4.69
N ILE A 65 -0.57 -17.78 -4.35
CA ILE A 65 -0.36 -17.09 -3.07
C ILE A 65 -0.07 -15.61 -3.35
N LEU A 66 -0.89 -14.73 -2.79
CA LEU A 66 -0.72 -13.28 -2.87
C LEU A 66 -0.52 -12.73 -1.45
N THR A 67 0.66 -12.17 -1.19
CA THR A 67 1.08 -11.76 0.17
C THR A 67 0.99 -10.25 0.41
N SER A 68 0.62 -9.47 -0.61
CA SER A 68 0.48 -8.02 -0.49
C SER A 68 -0.63 -7.49 -1.40
N LYS A 69 -1.28 -6.41 -0.95
CA LYS A 69 -2.25 -5.67 -1.76
C LYS A 69 -1.65 -5.22 -3.10
N ASN A 70 -0.42 -4.73 -3.09
CA ASN A 70 0.26 -4.27 -4.30
C ASN A 70 0.47 -5.40 -5.31
N ALA A 71 0.81 -6.62 -4.84
CA ALA A 71 0.96 -7.78 -5.71
C ALA A 71 -0.38 -8.20 -6.34
N VAL A 72 -1.48 -8.13 -5.59
CA VAL A 72 -2.83 -8.36 -6.14
C VAL A 72 -3.13 -7.36 -7.24
N GLU A 73 -2.94 -6.05 -6.97
CA GLU A 73 -3.22 -4.99 -7.95
C GLU A 73 -2.40 -5.16 -9.24
N ILE A 74 -1.10 -5.45 -9.12
CA ILE A 74 -0.23 -5.70 -10.28
C ILE A 74 -0.69 -6.95 -11.04
N PHE A 75 -0.95 -8.06 -10.33
CA PHE A 75 -1.32 -9.33 -10.95
C PHE A 75 -2.61 -9.26 -11.76
N PHE A 76 -3.60 -8.47 -11.32
CA PHE A 76 -4.90 -8.33 -11.99
C PHE A 76 -4.98 -7.13 -12.96
N GLU A 77 -3.87 -6.44 -13.22
CA GLU A 77 -3.81 -5.36 -14.19
C GLU A 77 -3.96 -5.91 -15.62
N LYS A 78 -4.78 -5.25 -16.46
CA LYS A 78 -5.22 -5.77 -17.78
C LYS A 78 -4.11 -5.98 -18.81
N ASP A 79 -2.92 -5.42 -18.56
CA ASP A 79 -1.78 -5.40 -19.47
C ASP A 79 -0.66 -6.39 -19.05
N ILE A 80 -0.98 -7.37 -18.20
CA ILE A 80 -0.17 -8.57 -17.94
C ILE A 80 -0.87 -9.77 -18.60
#